data_AF-A0A4Q7KIY4-F1
#
_entry.id   AF-A0A4Q7KIY4-F1
#
_cell.length_a   1.000
_cell.length_b   1.000
_cell.length_c   1.000
_cell.angle_alpha   90.00
_cell.angle_beta   90.00
_cell.angle_gamma   90.00
#
_symmetry.space_group_name_H-M   'P 1'
#
loop_
_entity.id
_entity.type
_entity.pdbx_description
1 polymer ?
#
loop_
_entity_poly.entity_id
_entity_poly.type
_entity_poly.pdbx_seq_one_letter_code
_entity_poly.pdbx_strand_id
1 'polypeptide(L)' 'MMSNDLVRRFFDEECEPHVVRVLLSEMNARSLGLTSFTFNVFNVTLDFDNSRVVIEDDLNPEGDAEVSLSEFRSELEQL' A
#
# COMPACT_ATOMS: atom_id res chain seq x y z
N MET A 1 -8.12 1.92 12.53
CA MET A 1 -8.20 0.46 12.72
C MET A 1 -8.52 -0.07 11.36
N MET A 2 -7.50 -0.49 10.61
CA MET A 2 -7.70 -0.99 9.26
C MET A 2 -8.49 -2.29 9.33
N SER A 3 -9.70 -2.27 8.75
CA SER A 3 -10.68 -3.36 8.77
C SER A 3 -10.73 -4.09 7.43
N ASN A 4 -9.58 -4.33 6.80
CA ASN A 4 -9.52 -5.09 5.56
C ASN A 4 -8.43 -6.18 5.67
N ASP A 5 -8.84 -7.44 5.54
CA ASP A 5 -7.96 -8.60 5.70
C ASP A 5 -6.81 -8.59 4.68
N LEU A 6 -7.02 -8.02 3.50
CA LEU A 6 -5.99 -7.92 2.47
C LEU A 6 -4.87 -6.95 2.84
N VAL A 7 -5.20 -5.82 3.47
CA VAL A 7 -4.20 -4.84 3.93
C VAL A 7 -3.34 -5.45 5.02
N ARG A 8 -3.95 -6.20 5.95
CA ARG A 8 -3.21 -6.92 7.00
C ARG A 8 -2.25 -7.95 6.41
N ARG A 9 -2.73 -8.75 5.46
CA ARG A 9 -1.88 -9.72 4.75
C ARG A 9 -0.70 -9.05 4.07
N PHE A 10 -0.90 -7.93 3.39
CA PHE A 10 0.20 -7.17 2.79
C PHE A 10 1.25 -6.74 3.84
N PHE A 11 0.81 -6.19 4.98
CA PHE A 11 1.74 -5.79 6.05
C PHE A 11 2.47 -6.99 6.69
N ASP A 12 1.80 -8.13 6.85
CA ASP A 12 2.38 -9.31 7.49
C ASP A 12 3.30 -10.10 6.54
N GLU A 13 2.98 -10.14 5.25
CA GLU A 13 3.65 -11.00 4.26
C GLU A 13 4.74 -10.25 3.45
N GLU A 14 4.56 -8.95 3.16
CA GLU A 14 5.38 -8.24 2.17
C GLU A 14 6.17 -7.03 2.70
N CYS A 15 5.78 -6.45 3.85
CA CYS A 15 6.39 -5.22 4.37
C CYS A 15 7.78 -5.42 5.01
N GLU A 16 8.68 -6.08 4.28
CA GLU A 16 10.10 -6.14 4.61
C GLU A 16 10.77 -4.76 4.50
N PRO A 17 11.94 -4.53 5.13
CA PRO A 17 12.59 -3.21 5.18
C PRO A 17 12.89 -2.58 3.80
N HIS A 18 12.95 -3.37 2.74
CA HIS A 18 13.09 -2.85 1.38
C HIS A 18 11.77 -2.24 0.87
N VAL A 19 10.67 -2.97 0.97
CA VAL A 19 9.33 -2.55 0.54
C VAL A 19 8.90 -1.28 1.27
N VAL A 20 9.07 -1.25 2.59
CA VAL A 20 8.78 -0.07 3.43
C VAL A 20 9.56 1.16 2.94
N ARG A 21 10.86 1.00 2.66
CA ARG A 21 11.69 2.11 2.15
C ARG A 21 11.25 2.59 0.79
N VAL A 22 10.88 1.70 -0.13
CA VAL A 22 10.41 2.06 -1.47
C VAL A 22 9.12 2.87 -1.37
N LEU A 23 8.13 2.37 -0.61
CA LEU A 23 6.84 3.03 -0.46
C LEU A 23 6.97 4.38 0.24
N LEU A 24 7.66 4.45 1.37
CA LEU A 24 7.89 5.72 2.08
C LEU A 24 8.68 6.72 1.23
N SER A 25 9.66 6.25 0.45
CA SER A 25 10.42 7.13 -0.45
C SER A 25 9.50 7.76 -1.49
N GLU A 26 8.62 6.97 -2.12
CA GLU A 26 7.67 7.48 -3.11
C GLU A 26 6.68 8.47 -2.47
N MET A 27 6.13 8.12 -1.31
CA MET A 27 5.19 8.96 -0.57
C MET A 27 5.80 10.29 -0.09
N ASN A 28 7.12 10.35 0.07
CA ASN A 28 7.84 11.58 0.41
C ASN A 28 8.22 12.40 -0.82
N ALA A 29 8.44 11.75 -1.97
CA ALA A 29 8.87 12.42 -3.20
C ALA A 29 7.71 12.98 -4.02
N ARG A 30 6.51 12.40 -3.89
CA ARG A 30 5.36 12.71 -4.74
C ARG A 30 4.17 13.23 -3.93
N SER A 31 3.45 14.18 -4.52
CA SER A 31 2.24 14.79 -3.93
C SER A 31 0.99 14.71 -4.82
N LEU A 32 1.12 14.24 -6.07
CA LEU A 32 0.04 14.17 -7.06
C LEU A 32 0.23 12.98 -8.01
N GLY A 33 -0.86 12.53 -8.61
CA GLY A 33 -0.90 11.45 -9.58
C GLY A 33 -1.02 10.05 -8.97
N LEU A 34 -0.75 9.05 -9.82
CA LEU A 34 -0.84 7.63 -9.49
C LEU A 34 0.54 6.98 -9.66
N THR A 35 0.91 6.11 -8.72
CA THR A 35 2.06 5.22 -8.86
C THR A 35 1.69 3.82 -8.37
N SER A 36 1.99 2.79 -9.16
CA SER A 36 1.73 1.39 -8.81
C SER A 36 3.03 0.62 -8.66
N PHE A 37 3.04 -0.28 -7.67
CA PHE A 37 4.14 -1.19 -7.38
C PHE A 37 3.61 -2.62 -7.30
N THR A 38 4.41 -3.58 -7.74
CA THR A 38 4.09 -5.01 -7.60
C THR A 38 5.12 -5.63 -6.66
N PHE A 39 4.64 -6.22 -5.56
CA PHE A 39 5.44 -6.93 -4.56
C PHE A 39 4.89 -8.35 -4.42
N ASN A 40 5.63 -9.33 -4.94
CA ASN A 40 5.18 -10.71 -5.09
C ASN A 40 3.80 -10.81 -5.76
N VAL A 41 2.75 -11.09 -5.00
CA VAL A 41 1.37 -11.25 -5.48
C VAL A 41 0.50 -10.02 -5.20
N PHE A 42 1.06 -9.00 -4.54
CA PHE A 42 0.33 -7.78 -4.19
C PHE A 42 0.66 -6.65 -5.15
N ASN A 43 -0.38 -6.02 -5.70
CA ASN A 43 -0.24 -4.74 -6.37
C ASN A 43 -0.67 -3.62 -5.43
N VAL A 44 0.19 -2.62 -5.25
CA VAL A 44 -0.04 -1.47 -4.39
C VAL A 44 -0.06 -0.21 -5.26
N THR A 45 -1.21 0.43 -5.35
CA THR A 45 -1.39 1.69 -6.06
C THR A 45 -1.53 2.83 -5.07
N LEU A 46 -0.57 3.76 -5.09
CA LEU A 46 -0.62 5.04 -4.38
C LEU A 46 -1.35 6.06 -5.26
N ASP A 47 -2.55 6.46 -4.83
CA ASP A 47 -3.40 7.46 -5.48
C ASP A 47 -3.33 8.76 -4.67
N PHE A 48 -2.40 9.62 -5.05
CA PHE A 48 -2.17 10.90 -4.38
C PHE A 48 -3.28 11.90 -4.66
N ASP A 49 -3.93 11.79 -5.82
CA ASP A 49 -5.02 12.68 -6.23
C ASP A 49 -6.27 12.47 -5.36
N ASN A 50 -6.55 11.21 -4.98
CA ASN A 50 -7.66 10.85 -4.10
C ASN A 50 -7.25 10.55 -2.66
N SER A 51 -5.96 10.73 -2.31
CA SER A 51 -5.41 10.47 -0.97
C SER A 51 -5.71 9.06 -0.44
N ARG A 52 -5.59 8.05 -1.31
CA ARG A 52 -5.85 6.65 -0.98
C ARG A 52 -4.76 5.72 -1.50
N VAL A 53 -4.74 4.51 -0.95
CA VAL A 53 -3.91 3.39 -1.39
C VAL A 53 -4.85 2.24 -1.69
N VAL A 54 -4.67 1.64 -2.86
CA VAL A 54 -5.38 0.45 -3.30
C VAL A 54 -4.40 -0.72 -3.26
N ILE A 55 -4.79 -1.82 -2.63
CA ILE A 55 -4.01 -3.07 -2.58
C ILE A 55 -4.85 -4.15 -3.27
N GLU A 56 -4.24 -4.87 -4.20
CA GLU A 56 -4.88 -5.96 -4.96
C GLU A 56 -4.06 -7.24 -4.79
N ASP A 57 -4.71 -8.41 -4.73
CA ASP A 57 -4.06 -9.73 -4.72
C ASP A 57 -4.19 -10.36 -6.12
N ASP A 58 -3.08 -10.50 -6.84
CA ASP A 58 -3.05 -11.10 -8.19
C ASP A 58 -3.54 -12.55 -8.21
N LEU A 59 -3.46 -13.26 -7.08
CA LEU A 59 -3.98 -14.63 -6.97
C LEU A 59 -5.47 -14.67 -6.63
N ASN A 60 -6.04 -13.58 -6.12
CA ASN A 60 -7.44 -13.49 -5.77
C ASN A 60 -8.07 -12.17 -6.25
N PRO A 61 -8.48 -12.10 -7.54
CA PRO A 61 -9.02 -10.88 -8.14
C PRO A 61 -10.43 -10.51 -7.65
N GLU A 62 -11.01 -11.23 -6.69
CA GLU A 62 -12.37 -10.99 -6.19
C GLU A 62 -12.47 -9.82 -5.21
N GLY A 63 -11.38 -9.13 -4.87
CA GLY A 63 -11.45 -7.89 -4.09
C GLY A 63 -10.15 -7.11 -4.01
N ASP A 64 -10.27 -5.80 -4.18
CA ASP A 64 -9.27 -4.82 -3.80
C ASP A 64 -9.53 -4.30 -2.38
N ALA A 65 -8.48 -3.76 -1.76
CA ALA A 65 -8.56 -3.08 -0.49
C ALA A 65 -8.14 -1.64 -0.62
N GLU A 66 -9.04 -0.74 -0.24
CA GLU A 66 -8.74 0.68 -0.16
C GLU A 66 -8.48 1.13 1.28
N VAL A 67 -7.44 1.94 1.46
CA VAL A 67 -7.13 2.61 2.73
C VAL A 67 -6.65 4.03 2.48
N SER A 68 -6.80 4.92 3.48
CA SER A 68 -6.28 6.28 3.34
C SER A 68 -4.75 6.29 3.24
N LEU A 69 -4.21 7.20 2.43
CA LEU A 69 -2.78 7.35 2.24
C LEU A 69 -2.08 7.75 3.56
N SER A 70 -2.74 8.54 4.41
CA SER A 70 -2.25 8.88 5.74
C SER A 70 -2.21 7.69 6.70
N GLU A 71 -3.27 6.87 6.75
CA GLU A 71 -3.29 5.70 7.64
C GLU A 71 -2.25 4.67 7.18
N PHE A 72 -2.15 4.42 5.87
CA PHE A 72 -1.14 3.54 5.30
C PHE A 72 0.29 4.00 5.62
N ARG A 73 0.55 5.31 5.50
CA ARG A 73 1.84 5.89 5.86
C ARG A 73 2.17 5.68 7.35
N SER A 74 1.22 5.97 8.23
CA SER A 74 1.43 5.86 9.67
C SER A 74 1.72 4.42 10.11
N GLU A 75 1.17 3.41 9.44
CA GLU A 75 1.51 2.01 9.69
C GLU A 75 2.92 1.68 9.16
N LEU A 76 3.27 2.11 7.94
CA LEU A 76 4.63 1.91 7.40
C LEU A 76 5.72 2.53 8.28
N GLU A 77 5.47 3.67 8.90
CA GLU A 77 6.43 4.35 9.79
C GLU A 77 6.60 3.63 11.15
N GLN A 78 5.76 2.64 11.47
CA GLN A 78 5.85 1.84 12.70
C GLN A 78 6.63 0.52 12.53
N LEU A 79 6.98 0.15 11.29
CA LEU A 79 7.73 -1.05 10.93
C LEU A 79 9.24 -0.80 10.84
#